data_AF-A0A7J5EYQ6-F1
#
_entry.id   AF-A0A7J5EYQ6-F1
#
_cell.length_a   1.000
_cell.length_b   1.000
_cell.length_c   1.000
_cell.angle_alpha   90.00
_cell.angle_beta   90.00
_cell.angle_gamma   90.00
#
_symmetry.space_group_name_H-M   'P 1'
#
loop_
_entity.id
_entity.type
_entity.pdbx_description
1 polymer ?
#
loop_
_entity_poly.entity_id
_entity_poly.type
_entity_poly.pdbx_seq_one_letter_code
_entity_poly.pdbx_strand_id
1 'polypeptide(L)' 'ATAASPLPHLSMGMSSDFAVAIAEGATLVRIGTAIFGERPG' A
#
# COMPACT_ATOMS: atom_id res chain seq x y z
N ALA A 1 28.48 -9.56 -4.01
CA ALA A 1 27.05 -9.29 -3.81
C ALA A 1 26.88 -7.82 -3.51
N THR A 2 26.12 -7.07 -4.32
CA THR A 2 25.77 -5.70 -3.98
C THR A 2 24.89 -5.73 -2.73
N ALA A 3 25.32 -5.07 -1.66
CA ALA A 3 24.49 -4.95 -0.47
C ALA A 3 23.22 -4.17 -0.86
N ALA A 4 22.05 -4.77 -0.67
CA ALA A 4 20.80 -4.05 -0.87
C ALA A 4 20.67 -2.98 0.21
N SER A 5 20.72 -1.71 -0.19
CA SER A 5 20.39 -0.62 0.72
C SER A 5 18.89 -0.67 1.04
N PRO A 6 18.49 -0.51 2.32
CA PRO A 6 17.08 -0.46 2.67
C PRO A 6 16.41 0.72 1.97
N LEU A 7 15.31 0.44 1.27
CA LEU A 7 14.48 1.48 0.65
C LEU A 7 13.62 2.15 1.73
N PRO A 8 13.37 3.46 1.63
CA PRO A 8 12.68 4.22 2.68
C PRO A 8 11.17 3.91 2.78
N HIS A 9 10.60 3.24 1.76
CA HIS A 9 9.15 3.07 1.68
C HIS A 9 8.73 1.65 1.32
N LEU A 10 7.68 1.19 2.00
CA LEU A 10 6.93 -0.02 1.70
C LEU A 10 5.55 0.36 1.14
N SER A 11 5.41 0.28 -0.18
CA SER A 11 4.14 0.55 -0.88
C SER A 11 3.33 -0.73 -1.00
N MET A 12 2.36 -0.92 -0.11
CA MET A 12 1.49 -2.10 -0.06
C MET A 12 0.14 -1.74 0.56
N GLY A 13 -0.88 -2.56 0.34
CA GLY A 13 -2.25 -2.27 0.73
C GLY A 13 -3.04 -1.49 -0.33
N MET A 14 -4.23 -2.00 -0.60
CA MET A 14 -5.29 -1.45 -1.43
C MET A 14 -6.52 -1.14 -0.55
N SER A 15 -7.60 -0.65 -1.16
CA SER A 15 -8.85 -0.28 -0.46
C SER A 15 -9.39 -1.35 0.51
N SER A 16 -9.18 -2.65 0.25
CA SER A 16 -9.73 -3.75 1.05
C SER A 16 -8.81 -4.31 2.13
N ASP A 17 -7.52 -3.99 2.10
CA ASP A 17 -6.51 -4.64 2.96
C ASP A 17 -5.47 -3.66 3.54
N PHE A 18 -5.69 -2.35 3.39
CA PHE A 18 -4.77 -1.33 3.90
C PHE A 18 -4.53 -1.42 5.41
N ALA A 19 -5.50 -1.89 6.20
CA ALA A 19 -5.33 -2.07 7.64
C ALA A 19 -4.31 -3.17 7.98
N VAL A 20 -4.35 -4.30 7.26
CA VAL A 20 -3.35 -5.37 7.39
C VAL A 20 -2.01 -4.87 6.87
N ALA A 21 -1.99 -4.16 5.75
CA ALA A 21 -0.77 -3.59 5.20
C ALA A 21 -0.04 -2.67 6.20
N ILE A 22 -0.78 -1.82 6.92
CA ILE A 22 -0.24 -0.97 7.99
C ILE A 22 0.33 -1.83 9.13
N ALA A 23 -0.38 -2.87 9.56
CA ALA A 23 0.09 -3.78 10.60
C ALA A 23 1.40 -4.50 10.21
N GLU A 24 1.59 -4.78 8.92
CA GLU A 24 2.81 -5.39 8.34
C GLU A 24 3.90 -4.38 7.95
N GLY A 25 3.73 -3.09 8.28
CA GLY A 25 4.77 -2.06 8.12
C GLY A 25 4.69 -1.22 6.83
N ALA A 26 3.56 -1.19 6.14
CA ALA A 26 3.37 -0.28 5.01
C ALA A 26 3.60 1.18 5.42
N THR A 27 4.40 1.89 4.63
CA THR A 27 4.60 3.35 4.79
C THR A 27 3.81 4.14 3.76
N LEU A 28 3.26 3.47 2.74
CA LEU A 28 2.45 4.05 1.69
C LEU A 28 1.36 3.05 1.29
N VAL A 29 0.09 3.45 1.41
CA VAL A 29 -1.07 2.65 0.99
C VAL A 29 -1.74 3.26 -0.24
N ARG A 30 -2.46 2.46 -1.02
CA ARG A 30 -3.08 2.88 -2.28
C ARG A 30 -4.59 2.75 -2.20
N ILE A 31 -5.30 3.84 -1.97
CA ILE A 31 -6.75 3.79 -1.74
C ILE A 31 -7.48 4.40 -2.94
N GLY A 32 -8.34 3.59 -3.57
CA GLY A 32 -9.18 3.99 -4.69
C GLY A 32 -10.66 3.92 -4.31
N THR A 33 -11.26 2.74 -4.49
CA THR A 33 -12.69 2.49 -4.27
C THR A 33 -13.22 2.94 -2.92
N ALA A 34 -12.45 2.81 -1.83
CA ALA A 34 -12.92 3.25 -0.51
C ALA A 34 -13.04 4.78 -0.37
N ILE A 35 -12.33 5.55 -1.21
CA ILE A 35 -12.43 7.02 -1.25
C ILE A 35 -13.40 7.47 -2.35
N PHE A 36 -13.28 6.89 -3.55
CA PHE A 36 -13.93 7.39 -4.76
C PHE A 36 -15.14 6.57 -5.21
N GLY A 37 -15.42 5.43 -4.59
CA GLY A 37 -16.44 4.49 -5.04
C GLY A 37 -16.00 3.62 -6.23
N GLU A 38 -16.95 2.87 -6.79
CA GLU A 38 -16.69 2.01 -7.95
C GLU A 38 -16.28 2.83 -9.19
N ARG A 39 -15.42 2.26 -10.03
CA ARG A 39 -15.05 2.90 -11.30
C ARG A 39 -16.24 2.79 -12.26
N PRO A 40 -16.66 3.88 -12.93
CA PRO A 40 -17.62 3.79 -14.02
C PRO A 40 -17.06 2.90 -15.13
N GLY A 41 -17.85 1.91 -15.55
CA GLY A 41 -17.58 1.06 -16.71
C GLY A 41 -18.00 1.70 -18.02
#